data_AF-A0AAW1KI96-F1
#
_entry.id   AF-A0AAW1KI96-F1
#
_cell.length_a   1.000
_cell.length_b   1.000
_cell.length_c   1.000
_cell.angle_alpha   90.00
_cell.angle_beta   90.00
_cell.angle_gamma   90.00
#
_symmetry.space_group_name_H-M   'P 1'
#
loop_
_entity.id
_entity.type
_entity.pdbx_description
1 polymer ?
#
loop_
_entity_poly.entity_id
_entity_poly.type
_entity_poly.pdbx_seq_one_letter_code
_entity_poly.pdbx_strand_id
1 'polypeptide(L)'
;MEEFLKLNWGVKEPHELDIKPEFIPEEEIALSYVFTGLPDSDNSETEGENKPSKSDDRPHLVPGQQYTYKIKTKSFLNAAEHAKCLTALKLIQANKKPVGIYERNCMELYNNCHQRIVIENTKYLKFARGQFDNIKNKLFKLKPFFRRYSKSLWYYGLERARDYKQFYKGIDMLPYSYKDDEEPIEMVHVGNLLELGSLAKFSAPTLLKQYFLNKKRIPTRKVLYHSNQTVSKDGNIDKLLETNPVDVVISSSGLTKLLNFTNTDIFWDIPIVVKEVVVANNDGRKQTKNVVFIDKPFPNKAPTVFDLNRKCMKTLLKTNFCDVEAFSFDNTEITIGEYRIHQTPNTRSKVKRKLEDDNVEINVKKVKTDEAIQLTPIETEEEIKHHHNVTYRLWKLQLKTEQCKLIKDKYKFNNIHLLVRCKLDGCESGENGQLQPVNVIPKMEYHLDYGACAPTKEELIKLWIYAHFRPCSQVRRIRTHYFTGEIIAIDNCTPHKIAVEAHTLYELNPHLGLGVLYKIFGQLVNLTAGNYILRHLPKDGAFVKLLKEANENEDTVCDLYEEYDVKKCKVNADISRKWHSVDVNYILPGQDVTQQMPGMFNPREIMKNNTNKRKARKKKKKKKQQNPPKQTEINK
;
A
#
# COMPACT_ATOMS: atom_id res chain seq x y z
N MET A 1 -3.79 21.47 -12.15
CA MET A 1 -5.14 21.33 -12.78
C MET A 1 -5.08 20.49 -14.06
N GLU A 2 -3.96 20.49 -14.78
CA GLU A 2 -3.78 19.76 -16.05
C GLU A 2 -3.14 18.36 -15.93
N GLU A 3 -2.37 18.04 -14.89
CA GLU A 3 -1.71 16.73 -14.76
C GLU A 3 -2.67 15.52 -14.77
N PHE A 4 -3.90 15.67 -14.27
CA PHE A 4 -4.88 14.57 -14.21
C PHE A 4 -5.63 14.35 -15.53
N LEU A 5 -5.60 15.33 -16.44
CA LEU A 5 -6.11 15.19 -17.81
C LEU A 5 -5.03 14.68 -18.77
N LYS A 6 -3.77 14.64 -18.32
CA LYS A 6 -2.61 14.04 -19.00
C LYS A 6 -2.40 12.56 -18.65
N LEU A 7 -3.28 11.97 -17.85
CA LEU A 7 -3.33 10.51 -17.67
C LEU A 7 -3.49 9.89 -19.06
N ASN A 8 -2.45 9.19 -19.53
CA ASN A 8 -2.45 8.56 -20.84
C ASN A 8 -3.36 7.32 -20.76
N TRP A 9 -4.66 7.54 -20.97
CA TRP A 9 -5.70 6.50 -20.95
C TRP A 9 -5.64 5.56 -22.15
N GLY A 10 -4.62 5.68 -22.99
CA GLY A 10 -4.25 4.66 -23.94
C GLY A 10 -3.79 3.44 -23.15
N VAL A 11 -4.64 2.42 -23.07
CA VAL A 11 -4.12 1.05 -22.97
C VAL A 11 -3.33 0.85 -24.26
N LYS A 12 -2.04 1.20 -24.27
CA LYS A 12 -1.11 0.49 -25.14
C LYS A 12 -1.32 -0.96 -24.78
N GLU A 13 -1.62 -1.80 -25.76
CA GLU A 13 -1.88 -3.19 -25.44
C GLU A 13 -0.67 -3.75 -24.68
N PRO A 14 -0.84 -4.67 -23.71
CA PRO A 14 0.29 -5.21 -22.93
C PRO A 14 1.43 -5.77 -23.80
N HIS A 15 1.15 -6.11 -25.06
CA HIS A 15 2.10 -6.58 -26.05
C HIS A 15 2.83 -5.45 -26.83
N GLU A 16 2.32 -4.21 -26.82
CA GLU A 16 2.93 -3.01 -27.43
C GLU A 16 3.88 -2.28 -26.47
N LEU A 17 3.80 -2.62 -25.17
CA LEU A 17 4.70 -2.17 -24.14
C LEU A 17 5.82 -3.23 -24.00
N ASP A 18 6.97 -3.01 -24.64
CA ASP A 18 8.19 -3.80 -24.39
C ASP A 18 8.80 -3.43 -23.00
N ILE A 19 7.94 -3.43 -21.97
CA ILE A 19 8.32 -3.25 -20.59
C ILE A 19 8.74 -4.63 -20.10
N LYS A 20 10.00 -4.98 -20.36
CA LYS A 20 10.64 -6.12 -19.69
C LYS A 20 10.69 -5.78 -18.21
N PRO A 21 10.01 -6.54 -17.35
CA PRO A 21 10.05 -6.28 -15.93
C PRO A 21 11.48 -6.67 -15.50
N GLU A 22 12.33 -5.69 -15.18
CA GLU A 22 13.68 -5.92 -14.66
C GLU A 22 13.59 -6.45 -13.23
N PHE A 23 13.35 -7.75 -13.12
CA PHE A 23 13.32 -8.51 -11.88
C PHE A 23 14.36 -9.62 -11.96
N ILE A 24 14.76 -10.08 -10.77
CA ILE A 24 15.75 -11.13 -10.59
C ILE A 24 15.35 -12.38 -11.41
N PRO A 25 16.25 -12.98 -12.21
CA PRO A 25 15.96 -14.18 -12.98
C PRO A 25 15.44 -15.35 -12.13
N GLU A 26 14.57 -16.19 -12.69
CA GLU A 26 13.99 -17.35 -11.99
C GLU A 26 15.03 -18.34 -11.45
N GLU A 27 16.22 -18.40 -12.05
CA GLU A 27 17.33 -19.25 -11.63
C GLU A 27 18.01 -18.72 -10.34
N GLU A 28 18.12 -17.40 -10.17
CA GLU A 28 18.61 -16.77 -8.93
C GLU A 28 17.54 -16.84 -7.81
N ILE A 29 16.26 -16.80 -8.21
CA ILE A 29 15.11 -17.08 -7.34
C ILE A 29 15.22 -18.52 -6.78
N ALA A 30 15.66 -19.48 -7.61
CA ALA A 30 15.81 -20.89 -7.24
C ALA A 30 16.87 -21.15 -6.15
N LEU A 31 17.96 -20.41 -6.16
CA LEU A 31 19.04 -20.53 -5.17
C LEU A 31 18.74 -19.80 -3.86
N SER A 32 17.77 -18.88 -3.86
CA SER A 32 17.35 -18.10 -2.68
C SER A 32 16.20 -18.73 -1.89
N TYR A 33 15.68 -19.88 -2.36
CA TYR A 33 14.62 -20.61 -1.65
C TYR A 33 15.14 -21.10 -0.30
N VAL A 34 14.47 -20.66 0.76
CA VAL A 34 14.50 -21.28 2.10
C VAL A 34 13.91 -22.72 2.07
N PHE A 35 13.48 -23.19 0.90
CA PHE A 35 12.55 -24.31 0.75
C PHE A 35 13.08 -25.36 -0.23
N THR A 36 14.23 -25.94 0.09
CA THR A 36 14.59 -27.28 -0.41
C THR A 36 14.45 -28.27 0.75
N GLY A 37 13.22 -28.52 1.17
CA GLY A 37 12.95 -29.50 2.23
C GLY A 37 11.81 -29.08 3.14
N LEU A 38 10.59 -29.41 2.73
CA LEU A 38 9.60 -29.86 3.71
C LEU A 38 9.45 -31.36 3.48
N PRO A 39 9.45 -32.19 4.54
CA PRO A 39 9.07 -33.58 4.40
C PRO A 39 7.65 -33.63 3.87
N ASP A 40 7.37 -34.62 3.00
CA ASP A 40 6.02 -34.96 2.56
C ASP A 40 5.10 -34.96 3.79
N SER A 41 4.24 -33.95 3.89
CA SER A 41 3.20 -33.98 4.90
C SER A 41 2.22 -35.05 4.45
N ASP A 42 2.13 -36.12 5.25
CA ASP A 42 1.13 -37.17 5.12
C ASP A 42 -0.21 -36.57 4.66
N ASN A 43 -0.74 -37.14 3.58
CA ASN A 43 -2.08 -36.88 3.09
C ASN A 43 -3.09 -37.28 4.18
N SER A 44 -3.36 -36.39 5.13
CA SER A 44 -4.60 -36.45 5.88
C SER A 44 -5.68 -35.83 5.00
N GLU A 45 -6.40 -36.72 4.32
CA GLU A 45 -7.67 -36.42 3.66
C GLU A 45 -8.58 -35.64 4.62
N THR A 46 -8.83 -34.36 4.32
CA THR A 46 -9.98 -33.67 4.89
C THR A 46 -11.18 -33.93 3.99
N GLU A 47 -11.78 -35.12 4.12
CA GLU A 47 -13.19 -35.33 3.80
C GLU A 47 -14.03 -34.61 4.85
N GLY A 48 -14.39 -33.37 4.53
CA GLY A 48 -15.43 -32.62 5.23
C GLY A 48 -16.61 -32.41 4.29
N GLU A 49 -17.47 -33.43 4.15
CA GLU A 49 -18.79 -33.26 3.54
C GLU A 49 -19.57 -32.17 4.29
N ASN A 50 -19.58 -30.95 3.75
CA ASN A 50 -20.47 -29.91 4.21
C ASN A 50 -21.91 -30.24 3.79
N LYS A 51 -22.69 -30.78 4.74
CA LYS A 51 -24.15 -30.85 4.64
C LYS A 51 -24.71 -29.45 4.32
N PRO A 52 -25.64 -29.31 3.37
CA PRO A 52 -26.21 -28.02 3.00
C PRO A 52 -27.04 -27.47 4.18
N SER A 53 -26.50 -26.44 4.83
CA SER A 53 -27.26 -25.65 5.81
C SER A 53 -28.38 -24.90 5.10
N LYS A 54 -29.59 -25.02 5.67
CA LYS A 54 -30.86 -24.41 5.21
C LYS A 54 -30.69 -23.01 4.63
N SER A 55 -31.28 -22.79 3.46
CA SER A 55 -31.33 -21.54 2.70
C SER A 55 -31.87 -20.39 3.54
N ASP A 56 -31.01 -19.40 3.81
CA ASP A 56 -31.37 -18.08 4.32
C ASP A 56 -31.77 -17.24 3.10
N ASP A 57 -33.06 -16.97 2.91
CA ASP A 57 -33.68 -16.25 1.78
C ASP A 57 -33.30 -14.75 1.67
N ARG A 58 -32.19 -14.34 2.27
CA ARG A 58 -31.67 -12.97 2.16
C ARG A 58 -30.77 -12.86 0.93
N PRO A 59 -30.95 -11.85 0.06
CA PRO A 59 -30.11 -11.69 -1.13
C PRO A 59 -28.64 -11.58 -0.70
N HIS A 60 -27.81 -12.54 -1.13
CA HIS A 60 -26.39 -12.55 -0.84
C HIS A 60 -25.72 -11.33 -1.47
N LEU A 61 -25.35 -10.35 -0.63
CA LEU A 61 -24.71 -9.13 -1.10
C LEU A 61 -23.22 -9.39 -1.36
N VAL A 62 -22.74 -9.05 -2.57
CA VAL A 62 -21.31 -9.14 -2.87
C VAL A 62 -20.56 -7.96 -2.23
N PRO A 63 -19.25 -8.11 -1.94
CA PRO A 63 -18.45 -7.05 -1.35
C PRO A 63 -18.60 -5.70 -2.08
N GLY A 64 -18.85 -4.66 -1.30
CA GLY A 64 -18.96 -3.28 -1.79
C GLY A 64 -20.23 -2.91 -2.56
N GLN A 65 -21.13 -3.85 -2.86
CA GLN A 65 -22.34 -3.59 -3.65
C GLN A 65 -23.23 -2.49 -3.05
N GLN A 66 -23.28 -2.39 -1.71
CA GLN A 66 -24.05 -1.41 -0.95
C GLN A 66 -23.62 0.06 -1.17
N TYR A 67 -22.42 0.30 -1.67
CA TYR A 67 -21.89 1.66 -1.83
C TYR A 67 -22.33 2.30 -3.16
N THR A 68 -22.70 1.49 -4.16
CA THR A 68 -22.99 1.96 -5.53
C THR A 68 -24.00 3.12 -5.57
N TYR A 69 -23.58 4.28 -6.08
CA TYR A 69 -24.42 5.46 -6.17
C TYR A 69 -25.32 5.45 -7.41
N LYS A 70 -26.62 5.75 -7.24
CA LYS A 70 -27.56 5.83 -8.36
C LYS A 70 -27.43 7.18 -9.08
N ILE A 71 -26.71 7.18 -10.20
CA ILE A 71 -26.56 8.36 -11.05
C ILE A 71 -27.73 8.47 -12.04
N LYS A 72 -28.29 9.69 -12.16
CA LYS A 72 -29.42 9.99 -13.07
C LYS A 72 -29.00 9.99 -14.54
N THR A 73 -27.82 10.56 -14.83
CA THR A 73 -27.21 10.54 -16.16
C THR A 73 -27.05 9.11 -16.66
N LYS A 74 -27.33 8.89 -17.94
CA LYS A 74 -27.26 7.58 -18.58
C LYS A 74 -26.09 7.52 -19.56
N SER A 75 -25.53 6.32 -19.65
CA SER A 75 -24.48 5.95 -20.60
C SER A 75 -25.00 5.91 -22.03
N PHE A 76 -24.11 6.08 -23.00
CA PHE A 76 -24.47 5.82 -24.40
C PHE A 76 -24.64 4.32 -24.70
N LEU A 77 -24.12 3.45 -23.85
CA LEU A 77 -24.26 2.00 -23.92
C LEU A 77 -25.54 1.55 -23.19
N ASN A 78 -26.23 0.56 -23.76
CA ASN A 78 -27.28 -0.19 -23.10
C ASN A 78 -26.70 -1.32 -22.23
N ALA A 79 -27.53 -1.99 -21.43
CA ALA A 79 -27.07 -3.01 -20.48
C ALA A 79 -26.33 -4.19 -21.15
N ALA A 80 -26.79 -4.64 -22.33
CA ALA A 80 -26.14 -5.72 -23.07
C ALA A 80 -24.79 -5.27 -23.65
N GLU A 81 -24.69 -4.02 -24.11
CA GLU A 81 -23.43 -3.46 -24.60
C GLU A 81 -22.42 -3.28 -23.45
N HIS A 82 -22.84 -2.84 -22.26
CA HIS A 82 -21.98 -2.80 -21.08
C HIS A 82 -21.44 -4.19 -20.74
N ALA A 83 -22.28 -5.23 -20.71
CA ALA A 83 -21.86 -6.60 -20.41
C ALA A 83 -20.81 -7.12 -21.40
N LYS A 84 -21.01 -6.84 -22.70
CA LYS A 84 -20.05 -7.21 -23.75
C LYS A 84 -18.72 -6.46 -23.60
N CYS A 85 -18.76 -5.15 -23.38
CA CYS A 85 -17.56 -4.34 -23.17
C CYS A 85 -16.82 -4.77 -21.89
N LEU A 86 -17.55 -5.14 -20.84
CA LEU A 86 -16.96 -5.65 -19.60
C LEU A 86 -16.25 -6.98 -19.83
N THR A 87 -16.86 -7.87 -20.63
CA THR A 87 -16.23 -9.13 -21.04
C THR A 87 -14.92 -8.87 -21.81
N ALA A 88 -14.93 -7.94 -22.77
CA ALA A 88 -13.74 -7.53 -23.50
C ALA A 88 -12.66 -6.97 -22.57
N LEU A 89 -13.03 -6.09 -21.63
CA LEU A 89 -12.11 -5.53 -20.64
C LEU A 89 -11.46 -6.62 -19.77
N LYS A 90 -12.22 -7.64 -19.35
CA LYS A 90 -11.66 -8.79 -18.61
C LYS A 90 -10.65 -9.58 -19.44
N LEU A 91 -10.90 -9.77 -20.73
CA LEU A 91 -9.95 -10.46 -21.63
C LEU A 91 -8.65 -9.67 -21.76
N ILE A 92 -8.75 -8.36 -21.97
CA ILE A 92 -7.59 -7.44 -22.05
C ILE A 92 -6.78 -7.50 -20.74
N GLN A 93 -7.45 -7.39 -19.58
CA GLN A 93 -6.79 -7.43 -18.28
C GLN A 93 -6.13 -8.77 -17.95
N ALA A 94 -6.71 -9.87 -18.43
CA ALA A 94 -6.14 -11.20 -18.28
C ALA A 94 -5.04 -11.50 -19.33
N ASN A 95 -4.77 -10.57 -20.25
CA ASN A 95 -3.91 -10.77 -21.41
C ASN A 95 -4.28 -12.04 -22.20
N LYS A 96 -5.60 -12.30 -22.34
CA LYS A 96 -6.13 -13.48 -23.02
C LYS A 96 -6.68 -13.11 -24.39
N LYS A 97 -6.36 -13.92 -25.40
CA LYS A 97 -6.95 -13.80 -26.74
C LYS A 97 -8.40 -14.31 -26.73
N PRO A 98 -9.30 -13.72 -27.54
CA PRO A 98 -10.68 -14.18 -27.65
C PRO A 98 -10.73 -15.55 -28.34
N VAL A 99 -11.25 -16.56 -27.66
CA VAL A 99 -11.29 -17.94 -28.14
C VAL A 99 -12.54 -18.16 -28.99
N GLY A 100 -13.71 -17.74 -28.50
CA GLY A 100 -15.03 -17.97 -29.12
C GLY A 100 -15.61 -16.81 -29.93
N ILE A 101 -16.63 -17.07 -30.74
CA ILE A 101 -17.35 -16.06 -31.54
C ILE A 101 -17.92 -14.95 -30.64
N TYR A 102 -18.48 -15.31 -29.49
CA TYR A 102 -19.01 -14.33 -28.53
C TYR A 102 -17.92 -13.37 -28.04
N GLU A 103 -16.76 -13.89 -27.64
CA GLU A 103 -15.63 -13.08 -27.15
C GLU A 103 -15.05 -12.17 -28.25
N ARG A 104 -14.97 -12.68 -29.49
CA ARG A 104 -14.55 -11.86 -30.64
C ARG A 104 -15.54 -10.71 -30.89
N ASN A 105 -16.84 -10.98 -30.85
CA ASN A 105 -17.87 -9.95 -30.98
C ASN A 105 -17.83 -8.92 -29.83
N CYS A 106 -17.48 -9.36 -28.61
CA CYS A 106 -17.27 -8.46 -27.48
C CYS A 106 -16.06 -7.55 -27.70
N MET A 107 -14.92 -8.09 -28.14
CA MET A 107 -13.71 -7.34 -28.46
C MET A 107 -13.94 -6.37 -29.62
N GLU A 108 -14.62 -6.80 -30.69
CA GLU A 108 -14.95 -5.96 -31.83
C GLU A 108 -15.85 -4.78 -31.42
N LEU A 109 -16.91 -5.05 -30.63
CA LEU A 109 -17.77 -3.99 -30.10
C LEU A 109 -16.96 -3.00 -29.25
N TYR A 110 -16.12 -3.52 -28.34
CA TYR A 110 -15.28 -2.70 -27.48
C TYR A 110 -14.37 -1.78 -28.30
N ASN A 111 -13.64 -2.33 -29.28
CA ASN A 111 -12.77 -1.56 -30.17
C ASN A 111 -13.55 -0.50 -30.96
N ASN A 112 -14.70 -0.86 -31.53
CA ASN A 112 -15.56 0.04 -32.30
C ASN A 112 -16.11 1.22 -31.48
N CYS A 113 -16.31 1.05 -30.16
CA CYS A 113 -16.80 2.11 -29.28
C CYS A 113 -15.75 2.66 -28.30
N HIS A 114 -14.50 2.22 -28.38
CA HIS A 114 -13.46 2.54 -27.41
C HIS A 114 -13.26 4.05 -27.23
N GLN A 115 -13.16 4.81 -28.32
CA GLN A 115 -13.05 6.27 -28.25
C GLN A 115 -14.24 6.92 -27.53
N ARG A 116 -15.46 6.40 -27.73
CA ARG A 116 -16.67 6.88 -27.06
C ARG A 116 -16.67 6.51 -25.57
N ILE A 117 -16.17 5.32 -25.23
CA ILE A 117 -15.94 4.91 -23.83
C ILE A 117 -14.98 5.88 -23.15
N VAL A 118 -13.84 6.21 -23.76
CA VAL A 118 -12.85 7.16 -23.20
C VAL A 118 -13.46 8.55 -22.98
N ILE A 119 -14.27 9.03 -23.94
CA ILE A 119 -15.00 10.31 -23.80
C ILE A 119 -16.00 10.25 -22.63
N GLU A 120 -16.74 9.16 -22.47
CA GLU A 120 -17.67 9.00 -21.34
C GLU A 120 -16.93 8.88 -20.01
N ASN A 121 -15.85 8.10 -19.93
CA ASN A 121 -15.00 7.97 -18.75
C ASN A 121 -14.50 9.34 -18.28
N THR A 122 -14.06 10.20 -19.20
CA THR A 122 -13.64 11.56 -18.89
C THR A 122 -14.78 12.39 -18.28
N LYS A 123 -16.00 12.27 -18.84
CA LYS A 123 -17.19 12.95 -18.29
C LYS A 123 -17.56 12.40 -16.91
N TYR A 124 -17.47 11.09 -16.73
CA TYR A 124 -17.76 10.43 -15.46
C TYR A 124 -16.78 10.85 -14.36
N LEU A 125 -15.48 10.89 -14.66
CA LEU A 125 -14.46 11.35 -13.72
C LEU A 125 -14.68 12.81 -13.30
N LYS A 126 -15.02 13.69 -14.25
CA LYS A 126 -15.40 15.08 -13.94
C LYS A 126 -16.65 15.14 -13.05
N PHE A 127 -17.65 14.30 -13.32
CA PHE A 127 -18.85 14.19 -12.49
C PHE A 127 -18.50 13.72 -11.07
N ALA A 128 -17.77 12.62 -10.92
CA ALA A 128 -17.41 12.05 -9.63
C ALA A 128 -16.59 13.02 -8.78
N ARG A 129 -15.64 13.74 -9.41
CA ARG A 129 -14.88 14.82 -8.77
C ARG A 129 -15.78 15.98 -8.35
N GLY A 130 -16.67 16.44 -9.22
CA GLY A 130 -17.63 17.49 -8.89
C GLY A 130 -18.56 17.10 -7.74
N GLN A 131 -18.96 15.82 -7.65
CA GLN A 131 -19.68 15.34 -6.48
C GLN A 131 -18.82 15.37 -5.22
N PHE A 132 -17.57 14.91 -5.29
CA PHE A 132 -16.64 14.97 -4.17
C PHE A 132 -16.43 16.40 -3.65
N ASP A 133 -16.23 17.37 -4.54
CA ASP A 133 -16.04 18.78 -4.19
C ASP A 133 -17.30 19.38 -3.52
N ASN A 134 -18.49 18.89 -3.90
CA ASN A 134 -19.78 19.31 -3.33
C ASN A 134 -20.12 18.66 -1.99
N ILE A 135 -19.37 17.66 -1.52
CA ILE A 135 -19.58 17.06 -0.19
C ILE A 135 -19.15 18.06 0.89
N LYS A 136 -20.06 18.97 1.25
CA LYS A 136 -19.90 19.89 2.39
C LYS A 136 -19.81 19.05 3.67
N ASN A 137 -18.69 19.13 4.38
CA ASN A 137 -18.50 18.70 5.78
C ASN A 137 -18.38 17.19 6.12
N LYS A 138 -18.29 16.24 5.17
CA LYS A 138 -17.88 14.87 5.52
C LYS A 138 -16.34 14.75 5.50
N LEU A 139 -15.69 15.20 6.57
CA LEU A 139 -14.32 14.76 6.86
C LEU A 139 -14.32 13.22 6.90
N PHE A 140 -13.33 12.57 6.29
CA PHE A 140 -13.15 11.13 6.44
C PHE A 140 -12.82 10.83 7.90
N LYS A 141 -13.85 10.59 8.71
CA LYS A 141 -13.69 10.33 10.15
C LYS A 141 -13.17 8.91 10.34
N LEU A 142 -12.11 8.77 11.12
CA LEU A 142 -11.71 7.49 11.65
C LEU A 142 -12.72 7.00 12.70
N LYS A 143 -12.98 5.69 12.73
CA LYS A 143 -13.62 5.11 13.91
C LYS A 143 -12.78 5.43 15.14
N PRO A 144 -13.38 5.84 16.28
CA PRO A 144 -12.63 6.31 17.45
C PRO A 144 -11.52 5.35 17.90
N PHE A 145 -11.78 4.05 17.83
CA PHE A 145 -10.82 3.00 18.17
C PHE A 145 -9.55 3.03 17.28
N PHE A 146 -9.72 3.05 15.96
CA PHE A 146 -8.59 3.14 15.00
C PHE A 146 -7.78 4.42 15.18
N ARG A 147 -8.47 5.53 15.47
CA ARG A 147 -7.82 6.82 15.75
C ARG A 147 -6.90 6.73 16.96
N ARG A 148 -7.37 6.16 18.07
CA ARG A 148 -6.57 6.01 19.31
C ARG A 148 -5.33 5.17 19.05
N TYR A 149 -5.50 3.97 18.49
CA TYR A 149 -4.39 3.06 18.20
C TYR A 149 -3.32 3.70 17.28
N SER A 150 -3.77 4.30 16.17
CA SER A 150 -2.86 4.96 15.22
C SER A 150 -2.11 6.12 15.84
N LYS A 151 -2.80 6.90 16.70
CA LYS A 151 -2.22 8.05 17.40
C LYS A 151 -1.15 7.62 18.41
N SER A 152 -1.39 6.55 19.18
CA SER A 152 -0.37 5.98 20.09
C SER A 152 0.88 5.54 19.31
N LEU A 153 0.72 4.84 18.19
CA LEU A 153 1.84 4.44 17.33
C LEU A 153 2.57 5.61 16.65
N TRP A 154 1.89 6.74 16.46
CA TRP A 154 2.48 7.95 15.90
C TRP A 154 3.32 8.68 16.95
N TYR A 155 2.78 8.88 18.15
CA TYR A 155 3.50 9.48 19.28
C TYR A 155 4.76 8.70 19.66
N TYR A 156 4.67 7.37 19.78
CA TYR A 156 5.86 6.54 19.98
C TYR A 156 6.92 6.74 18.88
N GLY A 157 6.49 7.02 17.65
CA GLY A 157 7.40 7.29 16.55
C GLY A 157 8.07 8.66 16.62
N LEU A 158 7.40 9.68 17.17
CA LEU A 158 7.95 11.04 17.37
C LEU A 158 8.98 11.03 18.50
N GLU A 159 8.66 10.34 19.61
CA GLU A 159 9.54 10.21 20.78
C GLU A 159 10.89 9.58 20.45
N ARG A 160 10.96 8.77 19.38
CA ARG A 160 12.22 8.22 18.86
C ARG A 160 13.25 9.29 18.47
N ALA A 161 12.85 10.54 18.23
CA ALA A 161 13.79 11.63 17.98
C ALA A 161 14.79 11.83 19.14
N ARG A 162 14.37 11.53 20.37
CA ARG A 162 15.21 11.62 21.59
C ARG A 162 16.29 10.54 21.68
N ASP A 163 16.24 9.54 20.80
CA ASP A 163 17.28 8.51 20.71
C ASP A 163 18.54 8.98 19.98
N TYR A 164 18.50 10.18 19.38
CA TYR A 164 19.55 10.77 18.56
C TYR A 164 20.02 12.08 19.19
N LYS A 165 21.07 12.68 18.62
CA LYS A 165 21.58 13.98 19.07
C LYS A 165 20.53 15.07 18.87
N GLN A 166 20.58 16.11 19.71
CA GLN A 166 19.61 17.20 19.67
C GLN A 166 19.88 18.16 18.52
N PHE A 167 21.14 18.50 18.26
CA PHE A 167 21.52 19.63 17.42
C PHE A 167 22.24 19.18 16.13
N TYR A 168 21.81 19.72 14.98
CA TYR A 168 22.42 19.44 13.67
C TYR A 168 22.57 20.69 12.82
N LYS A 169 23.63 20.75 12.00
CA LYS A 169 23.90 21.83 11.06
C LYS A 169 24.00 21.31 9.63
N GLY A 170 23.45 22.04 8.67
CA GLY A 170 23.53 21.69 7.24
C GLY A 170 24.98 21.73 6.74
N ILE A 171 25.41 20.67 6.07
CA ILE A 171 26.76 20.55 5.49
C ILE A 171 26.75 20.37 3.97
N ASP A 172 25.66 19.84 3.39
CA ASP A 172 25.57 19.60 1.95
C ASP A 172 24.12 19.50 1.45
N MET A 173 23.93 19.52 0.13
CA MET A 173 22.68 19.23 -0.56
C MET A 173 22.88 18.19 -1.66
N LEU A 174 22.16 17.07 -1.53
CA LEU A 174 22.25 15.92 -2.42
C LEU A 174 21.11 15.93 -3.45
N PRO A 175 21.35 15.56 -4.72
CA PRO A 175 20.30 15.42 -5.71
C PRO A 175 19.34 14.26 -5.36
N TYR A 176 18.04 14.55 -5.41
CA TYR A 176 16.94 13.62 -5.14
C TYR A 176 16.06 13.42 -6.39
N SER A 177 16.72 13.30 -7.54
CA SER A 177 16.08 13.00 -8.81
C SER A 177 17.02 12.21 -9.73
N TYR A 178 16.40 11.46 -10.62
CA TYR A 178 17.08 10.66 -11.63
C TYR A 178 16.23 10.63 -12.89
N LYS A 179 16.85 10.76 -14.05
CA LYS A 179 16.14 10.81 -15.34
C LYS A 179 16.44 9.58 -16.19
N ASP A 180 15.56 9.30 -17.16
CA ASP A 180 15.70 8.17 -18.09
C ASP A 180 16.90 8.30 -19.05
N ASP A 181 17.43 9.51 -19.26
CA ASP A 181 18.62 9.76 -20.09
C ASP A 181 19.95 9.55 -19.36
N GLU A 182 19.90 9.34 -18.04
CA GLU A 182 21.09 9.01 -17.24
C GLU A 182 21.45 7.52 -17.35
N GLU A 183 22.68 7.16 -16.96
CA GLU A 183 23.19 5.79 -17.09
C GLU A 183 22.36 4.77 -16.30
N PRO A 184 21.95 3.64 -16.89
CA PRO A 184 21.10 2.67 -16.18
C PRO A 184 21.81 2.10 -14.94
N ILE A 185 21.08 2.09 -13.82
CA ILE A 185 21.55 1.59 -12.52
C ILE A 185 20.85 0.29 -12.20
N GLU A 186 21.61 -0.75 -11.89
CA GLU A 186 21.06 -2.02 -11.47
C GLU A 186 21.31 -2.30 -9.99
N MET A 187 20.39 -3.05 -9.40
CA MET A 187 20.45 -3.53 -8.03
C MET A 187 20.42 -5.06 -8.06
N VAL A 188 21.57 -5.68 -7.83
CA VAL A 188 21.76 -7.14 -7.93
C VAL A 188 21.67 -7.76 -6.55
N HIS A 189 20.89 -8.83 -6.39
CA HIS A 189 20.83 -9.58 -5.14
C HIS A 189 22.06 -10.47 -5.03
N VAL A 190 22.83 -10.32 -3.95
CA VAL A 190 24.08 -11.10 -3.75
C VAL A 190 23.81 -12.35 -2.92
N GLY A 191 22.93 -12.24 -1.91
CA GLY A 191 22.59 -13.39 -1.06
C GLY A 191 21.75 -13.03 0.16
N ASN A 192 21.25 -14.06 0.84
CA ASN A 192 20.57 -13.95 2.13
C ASN A 192 21.60 -14.28 3.23
N LEU A 193 21.93 -13.31 4.08
CA LEU A 193 22.99 -13.48 5.09
C LEU A 193 22.46 -14.04 6.42
N LEU A 194 21.22 -13.70 6.77
CA LEU A 194 20.58 -14.15 8.00
C LEU A 194 19.06 -14.08 7.90
N GLU A 195 18.38 -15.09 8.41
CA GLU A 195 16.92 -15.15 8.52
C GLU A 195 16.56 -15.66 9.92
N LEU A 196 15.63 -14.98 10.59
CA LEU A 196 15.27 -15.26 11.98
C LEU A 196 13.76 -15.28 12.19
N GLY A 197 13.33 -16.07 13.17
CA GLY A 197 11.96 -16.07 13.70
C GLY A 197 11.01 -17.03 12.96
N SER A 198 9.73 -16.69 12.91
CA SER A 198 8.69 -17.51 12.29
C SER A 198 7.82 -16.73 11.31
N LEU A 199 7.46 -17.38 10.21
CA LEU A 199 6.55 -16.88 9.19
C LEU A 199 5.12 -17.33 9.48
N ALA A 200 4.18 -16.40 9.42
CA ALA A 200 2.76 -16.65 9.67
C ALA A 200 2.07 -17.31 8.45
N LYS A 201 1.02 -18.09 8.68
CA LYS A 201 0.15 -18.59 7.61
C LYS A 201 -0.76 -17.48 7.13
N PHE A 202 -0.66 -17.12 5.85
CA PHE A 202 -1.58 -16.21 5.20
C PHE A 202 -2.85 -16.95 4.75
N SER A 203 -3.99 -16.55 5.31
CA SER A 203 -5.32 -17.10 5.03
C SER A 203 -6.26 -15.98 4.61
N ALA A 204 -6.39 -15.77 3.30
CA ALA A 204 -7.33 -14.79 2.75
C ALA A 204 -8.78 -15.26 2.90
N PRO A 205 -9.74 -14.35 3.17
CA PRO A 205 -11.15 -14.70 3.24
C PRO A 205 -11.72 -14.96 1.85
N THR A 206 -12.65 -15.90 1.74
CA THR A 206 -13.44 -16.06 0.52
C THR A 206 -14.43 -14.90 0.39
N LEU A 207 -14.36 -14.16 -0.72
CA LEU A 207 -15.14 -12.94 -0.96
C LEU A 207 -16.47 -13.18 -1.70
N LEU A 208 -17.07 -14.36 -1.53
CA LEU A 208 -18.41 -14.68 -2.08
C LEU A 208 -19.53 -13.86 -1.42
N LYS A 209 -19.28 -13.36 -0.21
CA LYS A 209 -20.16 -12.47 0.56
C LYS A 209 -19.31 -11.39 1.23
N GLN A 210 -19.96 -10.34 1.72
CA GLN A 210 -19.28 -9.28 2.46
C GLN A 210 -18.44 -9.84 3.62
N TYR A 211 -17.22 -9.35 3.75
CA TYR A 211 -16.30 -9.70 4.82
C TYR A 211 -15.81 -8.45 5.54
N PHE A 212 -15.90 -8.42 6.86
CA PHE A 212 -15.46 -7.28 7.67
C PHE A 212 -14.34 -7.69 8.63
N LEU A 213 -13.31 -6.85 8.71
CA LEU A 213 -12.19 -7.08 9.62
C LEU A 213 -12.64 -7.11 11.09
N ASN A 214 -12.14 -8.11 11.82
CA ASN A 214 -12.30 -8.21 13.26
C ASN A 214 -11.35 -7.23 13.96
N LYS A 215 -11.94 -6.18 14.53
CA LYS A 215 -11.23 -5.07 15.18
C LYS A 215 -10.67 -5.43 16.55
N LYS A 216 -11.16 -6.52 17.14
CA LYS A 216 -10.65 -7.02 18.44
C LYS A 216 -9.26 -7.65 18.31
N ARG A 217 -8.84 -8.01 17.09
CA ARG A 217 -7.51 -8.59 16.81
C ARG A 217 -6.39 -7.54 16.70
N ILE A 218 -6.60 -6.28 17.11
CA ILE A 218 -5.49 -5.31 17.16
C ILE A 218 -4.57 -5.68 18.33
N PRO A 219 -3.24 -5.76 18.10
CA PRO A 219 -2.31 -6.13 19.16
C PRO A 219 -2.23 -5.03 20.21
N THR A 220 -2.27 -5.44 21.48
CA THR A 220 -2.14 -4.55 22.66
C THR A 220 -0.76 -4.62 23.30
N ARG A 221 -0.05 -5.73 23.07
CA ARG A 221 1.33 -5.96 23.48
C ARG A 221 2.18 -6.21 22.24
N LYS A 222 3.47 -5.93 22.36
CA LYS A 222 4.45 -6.26 21.35
C LYS A 222 5.75 -6.69 22.00
N VAL A 223 6.22 -7.86 21.61
CA VAL A 223 7.57 -8.35 21.91
C VAL A 223 8.58 -7.51 21.14
N LEU A 224 9.67 -7.17 21.81
CA LEU A 224 10.78 -6.40 21.27
C LEU A 224 11.95 -7.33 20.99
N TYR A 225 12.35 -7.40 19.73
CA TYR A 225 13.55 -8.12 19.26
C TYR A 225 14.65 -7.14 18.87
N HIS A 226 15.90 -7.59 18.70
CA HIS A 226 16.97 -6.75 18.14
C HIS A 226 16.57 -6.11 16.81
N SER A 227 15.95 -6.87 15.90
CA SER A 227 15.48 -6.37 14.61
C SER A 227 14.28 -5.42 14.67
N ASN A 228 13.72 -5.17 15.86
CA ASN A 228 12.73 -4.12 16.07
C ASN A 228 13.36 -2.76 16.33
N GLN A 229 14.63 -2.72 16.75
CA GLN A 229 15.40 -1.50 16.91
C GLN A 229 15.73 -0.89 15.53
N THR A 230 16.28 0.32 15.54
CA THR A 230 16.85 0.94 14.35
C THR A 230 18.08 0.16 13.89
N VAL A 231 18.47 0.26 12.61
CA VAL A 231 19.55 -0.62 12.10
C VAL A 231 20.88 -0.29 12.75
N SER A 232 21.09 0.96 13.17
CA SER A 232 22.26 1.35 13.98
C SER A 232 22.31 0.71 15.38
N LYS A 233 21.20 0.16 15.90
CA LYS A 233 21.09 -0.43 17.24
C LYS A 233 20.73 -1.93 17.21
N ASP A 234 20.69 -2.52 16.03
CA ASP A 234 20.30 -3.91 15.84
C ASP A 234 21.51 -4.83 16.00
N GLY A 235 21.57 -5.53 17.13
CA GLY A 235 22.71 -6.39 17.51
C GLY A 235 22.92 -7.61 16.62
N ASN A 236 22.00 -7.91 15.70
CA ASN A 236 22.23 -8.97 14.70
C ASN A 236 23.21 -8.52 13.62
N ILE A 237 23.37 -7.21 13.39
CA ILE A 237 24.10 -6.66 12.25
C ILE A 237 25.61 -6.68 12.49
N ASP A 238 26.06 -6.45 13.72
CA ASP A 238 27.50 -6.34 14.03
C ASP A 238 28.27 -7.59 13.54
N LYS A 239 27.77 -8.79 13.83
CA LYS A 239 28.35 -10.06 13.35
C LYS A 239 28.34 -10.21 11.82
N LEU A 240 27.33 -9.66 11.15
CA LEU A 240 27.24 -9.71 9.68
C LEU A 240 28.29 -8.82 9.02
N LEU A 241 28.66 -7.69 9.66
CA LEU A 241 29.64 -6.76 9.12
C LEU A 241 31.08 -7.27 9.24
N GLU A 242 31.37 -8.17 10.19
CA GLU A 242 32.71 -8.73 10.37
C GLU A 242 33.17 -9.58 9.18
N THR A 243 32.22 -10.23 8.49
CA THR A 243 32.48 -11.26 7.47
C THR A 243 31.99 -10.88 6.08
N ASN A 244 31.23 -9.79 5.94
CA ASN A 244 30.63 -9.40 4.67
C ASN A 244 31.03 -7.97 4.26
N PRO A 245 31.30 -7.72 2.97
CA PRO A 245 31.70 -6.40 2.49
C PRO A 245 30.48 -5.49 2.40
N VAL A 246 30.06 -4.86 3.50
CA VAL A 246 28.91 -3.95 3.54
C VAL A 246 29.38 -2.50 3.58
N ASP A 247 28.75 -1.63 2.77
CA ASP A 247 28.96 -0.19 2.75
C ASP A 247 27.81 0.56 3.46
N VAL A 248 26.58 0.12 3.20
CA VAL A 248 25.35 0.75 3.69
C VAL A 248 24.43 -0.28 4.29
N VAL A 249 23.87 0.02 5.46
CA VAL A 249 22.86 -0.80 6.13
C VAL A 249 21.55 -0.01 6.18
N ILE A 250 20.46 -0.60 5.69
CA ILE A 250 19.16 0.08 5.61
C ILE A 250 17.99 -0.86 5.86
N SER A 251 16.95 -0.35 6.51
CA SER A 251 15.67 -1.07 6.62
C SER A 251 14.78 -0.86 5.39
N SER A 252 13.89 -1.81 5.11
CA SER A 252 12.87 -1.64 4.05
C SER A 252 12.03 -0.35 4.20
N SER A 253 11.83 0.15 5.42
CA SER A 253 11.16 1.46 5.64
C SER A 253 12.00 2.68 5.23
N GLY A 254 13.32 2.65 5.45
CA GLY A 254 14.22 3.70 4.97
C GLY A 254 14.29 3.68 3.45
N LEU A 255 14.43 2.49 2.87
CA LEU A 255 14.44 2.27 1.43
C LEU A 255 13.16 2.76 0.75
N THR A 256 11.99 2.42 1.31
CA THR A 256 10.68 2.91 0.81
C THR A 256 10.59 4.43 0.80
N LYS A 257 11.27 5.10 1.74
CA LYS A 257 11.21 6.55 1.85
C LYS A 257 12.11 7.23 0.83
N LEU A 258 13.35 6.75 0.67
CA LEU A 258 14.32 7.28 -0.29
C LEU A 258 13.97 6.97 -1.75
N LEU A 259 13.34 5.83 -2.02
CA LEU A 259 12.89 5.48 -3.38
C LEU A 259 11.62 6.20 -3.81
N ASN A 260 10.93 6.90 -2.90
CA ASN A 260 9.74 7.67 -3.25
C ASN A 260 10.11 9.08 -3.75
N PHE A 261 10.90 9.14 -4.83
CA PHE A 261 11.44 10.38 -5.40
C PHE A 261 10.39 11.25 -6.09
N THR A 262 9.22 10.69 -6.40
CA THR A 262 8.13 11.41 -7.10
C THR A 262 7.32 12.34 -6.21
N ASN A 263 7.43 12.21 -4.89
CA ASN A 263 6.67 13.02 -3.94
C ASN A 263 7.60 14.03 -3.24
N THR A 264 7.83 15.17 -3.90
CA THR A 264 8.67 16.27 -3.40
C THR A 264 7.91 17.27 -2.53
N ASP A 265 6.60 17.06 -2.30
CA ASP A 265 5.78 17.97 -1.50
C ASP A 265 5.76 17.60 0.00
N ILE A 266 6.49 16.56 0.39
CA ILE A 266 6.46 16.01 1.75
C ILE A 266 7.74 16.29 2.52
N PHE A 267 7.59 16.77 3.75
CA PHE A 267 8.68 16.83 4.70
C PHE A 267 9.08 15.43 5.19
N TRP A 268 10.38 15.20 5.36
CA TRP A 268 10.87 14.05 6.12
C TRP A 268 12.31 14.23 6.58
N ASP A 269 12.63 13.55 7.68
CA ASP A 269 13.98 13.38 8.19
C ASP A 269 14.29 11.88 8.36
N ILE A 270 15.50 11.49 8.00
CA ILE A 270 16.04 10.14 8.16
C ILE A 270 17.38 10.24 8.90
N PRO A 271 17.48 9.69 10.11
CA PRO A 271 18.75 9.61 10.82
C PRO A 271 19.75 8.69 10.13
N ILE A 272 21.00 9.11 10.18
CA ILE A 272 22.14 8.36 9.67
C ILE A 272 23.19 8.30 10.78
N VAL A 273 23.70 7.10 11.02
CA VAL A 273 24.82 6.87 11.94
C VAL A 273 25.94 6.23 11.13
N VAL A 274 27.09 6.88 11.06
CA VAL A 274 28.29 6.31 10.43
C VAL A 274 29.17 5.76 11.54
N LYS A 275 29.46 4.46 11.47
CA LYS A 275 30.32 3.77 12.45
C LYS A 275 31.59 3.27 11.77
N GLU A 276 32.70 3.34 12.49
CA GLU A 276 33.91 2.64 12.11
C GLU A 276 33.79 1.16 12.51
N VAL A 277 33.98 0.26 11.56
CA VAL A 277 33.88 -1.18 11.74
C VAL A 277 35.17 -1.83 11.27
N VAL A 278 35.63 -2.82 12.03
CA VAL A 278 36.81 -3.61 11.68
C VAL A 278 36.36 -4.80 10.84
N VAL A 279 36.78 -4.85 9.58
CA VAL A 279 36.46 -5.92 8.64
C VAL A 279 37.71 -6.77 8.41
N ALA A 280 37.54 -8.09 8.39
CA ALA A 280 38.61 -8.99 7.98
C ALA A 280 38.67 -9.05 6.44
N ASN A 281 39.80 -8.65 5.85
CA ASN A 281 40.01 -8.84 4.42
C ASN A 281 40.27 -10.31 4.10
N ASN A 282 40.14 -10.67 2.81
CA ASN A 282 40.42 -12.04 2.32
C ASN A 282 41.82 -12.56 2.71
N ASP A 283 42.78 -11.65 2.92
CA ASP A 283 44.15 -11.97 3.36
C ASP A 283 44.31 -12.07 4.89
N GLY A 284 43.21 -12.04 5.66
CA GLY A 284 43.19 -12.08 7.13
C GLY A 284 43.61 -10.76 7.81
N ARG A 285 44.00 -9.74 7.05
CA ARG A 285 44.33 -8.41 7.59
C ARG A 285 43.06 -7.66 8.01
N LYS A 286 43.07 -7.09 9.22
CA LYS A 286 41.99 -6.24 9.73
C LYS A 286 42.10 -4.84 9.14
N GLN A 287 41.05 -4.38 8.48
CA GLN A 287 40.94 -3.01 7.97
C GLN A 287 39.77 -2.32 8.66
N THR A 288 39.98 -1.09 9.12
CA THR A 288 38.86 -0.25 9.57
C THR A 288 38.20 0.43 8.39
N LYS A 289 36.87 0.42 8.38
CA LYS A 289 36.04 1.01 7.34
C LYS A 289 34.83 1.67 7.96
N ASN A 290 34.41 2.81 7.40
CA ASN A 290 33.15 3.44 7.76
C ASN A 290 31.98 2.70 7.10
N VAL A 291 30.99 2.31 7.90
CA VAL A 291 29.72 1.73 7.44
C VAL A 291 28.60 2.71 7.76
N VAL A 292 27.76 2.99 6.76
CA VAL A 292 26.64 3.93 6.86
C VAL A 292 25.38 3.20 7.30
N PHE A 293 24.84 3.53 8.47
CA PHE A 293 23.56 3.01 8.94
C PHE A 293 22.46 4.04 8.68
N ILE A 294 21.52 3.69 7.80
CA ILE A 294 20.36 4.52 7.47
C ILE A 294 19.17 4.02 8.28
N ASP A 295 18.90 4.74 9.37
CA ASP A 295 17.87 4.39 10.31
C ASP A 295 16.47 4.67 9.79
N LYS A 296 15.48 4.31 10.62
CA LYS A 296 14.08 4.44 10.23
C LYS A 296 13.68 5.91 10.14
N PRO A 297 13.06 6.35 9.02
CA PRO A 297 12.55 7.70 8.87
C PRO A 297 11.63 8.10 10.03
N PHE A 298 11.78 9.33 10.51
CA PHE A 298 10.86 9.86 11.50
C PHE A 298 9.44 9.98 10.90
N PRO A 299 8.39 9.80 11.73
CA PRO A 299 7.04 9.99 11.23
C PRO A 299 6.81 11.46 10.85
N ASN A 300 5.82 11.70 9.98
CA ASN A 300 5.37 13.04 9.67
C ASN A 300 4.94 13.76 10.98
N LYS A 301 5.41 15.00 11.17
CA LYS A 301 5.06 15.88 12.30
C LYS A 301 3.59 16.30 12.29
N ALA A 302 2.96 16.30 11.11
CA ALA A 302 1.55 16.61 10.92
C ALA A 302 0.88 15.58 10.00
N PRO A 303 0.70 14.32 10.45
CA PRO A 303 0.12 13.27 9.62
C PRO A 303 -1.34 13.59 9.32
N THR A 304 -1.78 13.22 8.13
CA THR A 304 -3.18 13.28 7.74
C THR A 304 -3.96 12.12 8.34
N VAL A 305 -5.29 12.19 8.28
CA VAL A 305 -6.14 11.04 8.65
C VAL A 305 -5.85 9.82 7.75
N PHE A 306 -5.54 10.04 6.46
CA PHE A 306 -5.17 8.96 5.54
C PHE A 306 -3.93 8.20 5.98
N ASP A 307 -2.90 8.92 6.45
CA ASP A 307 -1.65 8.33 6.93
C ASP A 307 -1.89 7.40 8.12
N LEU A 308 -2.74 7.85 9.06
CA LEU A 308 -3.14 7.08 10.23
C LEU A 308 -3.97 5.85 9.83
N ASN A 309 -4.96 6.00 8.92
CA ASN A 309 -5.77 4.89 8.42
C ASN A 309 -4.90 3.79 7.83
N ARG A 310 -3.97 4.16 6.96
CA ARG A 310 -3.11 3.22 6.25
C ARG A 310 -2.24 2.42 7.21
N LYS A 311 -1.67 3.07 8.23
CA LYS A 311 -0.84 2.41 9.24
C LYS A 311 -1.65 1.40 10.06
N CYS A 312 -2.83 1.80 10.55
CA CYS A 312 -3.70 0.90 11.31
C CYS A 312 -4.27 -0.23 10.46
N MET A 313 -4.65 0.06 9.21
CA MET A 313 -5.20 -0.96 8.31
C MET A 313 -4.16 -2.03 8.00
N LYS A 314 -2.88 -1.67 7.78
CA LYS A 314 -1.83 -2.68 7.59
C LYS A 314 -1.77 -3.63 8.79
N THR A 315 -1.78 -3.11 10.02
CA THR A 315 -1.78 -3.97 11.22
C THR A 315 -3.01 -4.86 11.28
N LEU A 316 -4.21 -4.33 11.02
CA LEU A 316 -5.45 -5.10 11.06
C LEU A 316 -5.48 -6.24 10.05
N LEU A 317 -5.04 -5.98 8.81
CA LEU A 317 -4.96 -7.01 7.79
C LEU A 317 -4.04 -8.15 8.24
N LYS A 318 -2.85 -7.81 8.75
CA LYS A 318 -1.91 -8.81 9.28
C LYS A 318 -2.53 -9.64 10.39
N THR A 319 -3.17 -9.02 11.38
CA THR A 319 -3.72 -9.80 12.50
C THR A 319 -5.00 -10.57 12.17
N ASN A 320 -5.70 -10.21 11.09
CA ASN A 320 -6.87 -10.94 10.64
C ASN A 320 -6.53 -12.10 9.69
N PHE A 321 -5.45 -11.98 8.90
CA PHE A 321 -5.15 -12.92 7.82
C PHE A 321 -3.80 -13.60 7.93
N CYS A 322 -2.94 -13.22 8.87
CA CYS A 322 -1.66 -13.88 9.10
C CYS A 322 -1.69 -14.55 10.48
N ASP A 323 -2.08 -15.82 10.51
CA ASP A 323 -2.13 -16.63 11.73
C ASP A 323 -0.71 -17.10 12.10
N VAL A 324 -0.44 -17.23 13.39
CA VAL A 324 0.92 -17.41 13.90
C VAL A 324 1.49 -18.79 13.51
N GLU A 325 2.78 -18.82 13.15
CA GLU A 325 3.62 -20.02 12.97
C GLU A 325 3.16 -21.04 11.91
N ALA A 326 3.32 -20.70 10.63
CA ALA A 326 3.31 -21.70 9.55
C ALA A 326 4.67 -22.38 9.37
N PHE A 327 5.74 -21.62 9.57
CA PHE A 327 7.12 -22.02 9.32
C PHE A 327 8.04 -21.26 10.27
N SER A 328 9.13 -21.89 10.68
CA SER A 328 10.15 -21.30 11.55
C SER A 328 11.50 -21.41 10.86
N PHE A 329 12.28 -20.33 10.86
CA PHE A 329 13.67 -20.39 10.41
C PHE A 329 14.52 -21.15 11.45
N ASP A 330 15.62 -21.74 11.00
CA ASP A 330 16.54 -22.48 11.88
C ASP A 330 17.14 -21.58 12.97
N ASN A 331 17.39 -20.31 12.63
CA ASN A 331 17.96 -19.35 13.57
C ASN A 331 16.86 -18.64 14.39
N THR A 332 17.06 -18.59 15.70
CA THR A 332 16.16 -17.91 16.64
C THR A 332 16.55 -16.45 16.82
N GLU A 333 15.56 -15.56 16.99
CA GLU A 333 15.84 -14.17 17.34
C GLU A 333 15.76 -13.95 18.85
N ILE A 334 16.71 -13.18 19.37
CA ILE A 334 16.76 -12.82 20.79
C ILE A 334 15.71 -11.76 21.11
N THR A 335 14.85 -12.09 22.07
CA THR A 335 13.92 -11.15 22.71
C THR A 335 14.68 -10.27 23.71
N ILE A 336 14.51 -8.96 23.58
CA ILE A 336 15.16 -7.94 24.43
C ILE A 336 14.17 -7.17 25.32
N GLY A 337 12.89 -7.55 25.27
CA GLY A 337 11.86 -7.01 26.16
C GLY A 337 10.47 -7.07 25.56
N GLU A 338 9.50 -6.47 26.25
CA GLU A 338 8.14 -6.29 25.76
C GLU A 338 7.62 -4.90 26.11
N TYR A 339 6.65 -4.40 25.35
CA TYR A 339 5.95 -3.18 25.72
C TYR A 339 4.47 -3.22 25.37
N ARG A 340 3.67 -2.50 26.16
CA ARG A 340 2.25 -2.28 25.91
C ARG A 340 2.06 -1.11 24.96
N ILE A 341 1.30 -1.33 23.89
CA ILE A 341 0.80 -0.23 23.07
C ILE A 341 -0.37 0.36 23.87
N HIS A 342 -0.11 1.41 24.65
CA HIS A 342 -1.12 2.06 25.50
C HIS A 342 -2.42 2.31 24.72
N GLN A 343 -3.45 1.53 25.02
CA GLN A 343 -4.83 1.96 24.95
C GLN A 343 -5.07 2.64 26.29
N THR A 344 -5.05 3.98 26.35
CA THR A 344 -5.18 4.70 27.63
C THR A 344 -6.42 4.27 28.43
N PRO A 345 -6.39 4.45 29.77
CA PRO A 345 -7.23 3.74 30.73
C PRO A 345 -8.71 3.91 30.45
N ASN A 346 -9.49 2.89 30.80
CA ASN A 346 -10.89 3.10 31.14
C ASN A 346 -10.95 4.20 32.22
N THR A 347 -11.34 5.42 31.85
CA THR A 347 -12.05 6.31 32.78
C THR A 347 -13.45 5.74 32.98
N ARG A 348 -13.51 4.60 33.67
CA ARG A 348 -14.63 4.17 34.48
C ARG A 348 -14.13 4.06 35.92
N SER A 349 -13.62 5.16 36.45
CA SER A 349 -13.85 5.41 37.87
C SER A 349 -15.37 5.55 38.02
N LYS A 350 -15.96 4.67 38.81
CA LYS A 350 -17.37 4.73 39.22
C LYS A 350 -17.61 6.06 39.94
N VAL A 351 -17.95 7.11 39.20
CA VAL A 351 -18.53 8.32 39.79
C VAL A 351 -20.03 8.10 39.77
N LYS A 352 -20.61 7.87 40.96
CA LYS A 352 -22.05 7.94 41.20
C LYS A 352 -22.53 9.29 40.67
N ARG A 353 -23.40 9.29 39.67
CA ARG A 353 -24.17 10.50 39.32
C ARG A 353 -25.09 10.80 40.50
N LYS A 354 -24.84 11.90 41.18
CA LYS A 354 -25.93 12.74 41.70
C LYS A 354 -26.11 13.88 40.71
N LEU A 355 -27.35 14.05 40.28
CA LEU A 355 -27.82 15.26 39.61
C LEU A 355 -27.68 16.43 40.58
N GLU A 356 -27.30 17.60 40.08
CA GLU A 356 -27.95 18.88 40.34
C GLU A 356 -27.20 20.03 39.64
N ASP A 357 -27.94 21.12 39.50
CA ASP A 357 -27.89 22.18 38.49
C ASP A 357 -26.77 23.23 38.64
N ASP A 358 -26.71 24.04 37.57
CA ASP A 358 -26.34 25.46 37.50
C ASP A 358 -24.89 25.94 37.62
N ASN A 359 -24.45 26.52 36.49
CA ASN A 359 -23.70 27.76 36.29
C ASN A 359 -22.29 27.96 36.91
N VAL A 360 -21.49 28.67 36.09
CA VAL A 360 -20.33 29.51 36.43
C VAL A 360 -18.92 28.91 36.25
N GLU A 361 -18.19 29.63 35.38
CA GLU A 361 -16.74 29.84 35.24
C GLU A 361 -15.77 28.68 34.97
N ILE A 362 -15.22 28.73 33.76
CA ILE A 362 -14.00 28.05 33.33
C ILE A 362 -12.83 28.62 34.14
N ASN A 363 -12.47 27.96 35.23
CA ASN A 363 -11.19 28.13 35.89
C ASN A 363 -10.27 26.96 35.49
N VAL A 364 -9.35 27.22 34.56
CA VAL A 364 -8.34 26.27 34.10
C VAL A 364 -7.34 26.04 35.24
N LYS A 365 -7.56 24.99 36.04
CA LYS A 365 -6.52 24.45 36.92
C LYS A 365 -5.59 23.56 36.10
N LYS A 366 -4.33 24.01 36.00
CA LYS A 366 -3.15 23.27 35.54
C LYS A 366 -3.20 21.82 36.06
N VAL A 367 -3.26 20.86 35.15
CA VAL A 367 -2.87 19.48 35.43
C VAL A 367 -1.51 19.26 34.80
N LYS A 368 -0.49 19.10 35.66
CA LYS A 368 0.79 18.49 35.31
C LYS A 368 0.52 17.01 35.05
N THR A 369 0.88 16.52 33.89
CA THR A 369 1.12 15.09 33.65
C THR A 369 2.36 14.98 32.78
N ASP A 370 3.50 15.05 33.45
CA ASP A 370 4.74 14.43 33.00
C ASP A 370 4.65 12.95 33.38
N GLU A 371 4.25 12.10 32.44
CA GLU A 371 4.51 10.67 32.54
C GLU A 371 5.12 10.21 31.22
N ALA A 372 6.45 10.09 31.26
CA ALA A 372 7.22 9.40 30.25
C ALA A 372 6.72 7.94 30.11
N ILE A 373 6.79 7.41 28.89
CA ILE A 373 6.51 6.01 28.59
C ILE A 373 7.53 5.16 29.37
N GLN A 374 7.13 4.59 30.51
CA GLN A 374 7.96 3.63 31.23
C GLN A 374 7.83 2.26 30.57
N LEU A 375 8.94 1.77 30.02
CA LEU A 375 9.14 0.38 29.64
C LEU A 375 9.33 -0.42 30.93
N THR A 376 8.29 -1.09 31.43
CA THR A 376 8.44 -2.05 32.53
C THR A 376 8.35 -3.47 31.96
N PRO A 377 9.33 -4.36 32.27
CA PRO A 377 9.19 -5.79 32.04
C PRO A 377 8.00 -6.30 32.86
N ILE A 378 7.10 -7.05 32.23
CA ILE A 378 5.99 -7.71 32.93
C ILE A 378 6.27 -9.21 32.89
N GLU A 379 6.57 -9.79 34.05
CA GLU A 379 6.58 -11.23 34.25
C GLU A 379 5.13 -11.70 34.37
N THR A 380 4.54 -12.28 33.32
CA THR A 380 3.40 -13.21 33.45
C THR A 380 3.42 -14.25 32.32
N GLU A 381 3.42 -15.52 32.74
CA GLU A 381 3.59 -16.78 31.99
C GLU A 381 2.36 -17.20 31.16
N GLU A 382 1.90 -16.36 30.25
CA GLU A 382 1.17 -16.86 29.08
C GLU A 382 1.93 -16.38 27.84
N GLU A 383 2.73 -17.29 27.24
CA GLU A 383 3.42 -17.04 25.97
C GLU A 383 2.38 -16.73 24.89
N ILE A 384 2.06 -15.45 24.70
CA ILE A 384 1.37 -15.00 23.51
C ILE A 384 2.38 -15.18 22.38
N LYS A 385 2.28 -16.28 21.63
CA LYS A 385 3.07 -16.51 20.42
C LYS A 385 2.82 -15.35 19.46
N HIS A 386 3.83 -14.48 19.31
CA HIS A 386 3.76 -13.33 18.43
C HIS A 386 4.48 -13.66 17.13
N HIS A 387 3.77 -13.63 16.00
CA HIS A 387 4.41 -13.74 14.69
C HIS A 387 5.45 -12.63 14.50
N HIS A 388 6.70 -13.06 14.33
CA HIS A 388 7.82 -12.18 14.04
C HIS A 388 8.84 -12.88 13.17
N ASN A 389 9.26 -12.17 12.12
CA ASN A 389 10.38 -12.57 11.29
C ASN A 389 11.25 -11.38 10.90
N VAL A 390 12.46 -11.68 10.45
CA VAL A 390 13.34 -10.74 9.79
C VAL A 390 14.31 -11.49 8.87
N THR A 391 14.71 -10.81 7.80
CA THR A 391 15.73 -11.28 6.85
C THR A 391 16.73 -10.15 6.61
N TYR A 392 18.01 -10.50 6.47
CA TYR A 392 19.11 -9.58 6.16
C TYR A 392 19.70 -10.01 4.83
N ARG A 393 19.51 -9.19 3.80
CA ARG A 393 19.87 -9.53 2.42
C ARG A 393 20.95 -8.59 1.93
N LEU A 394 21.99 -9.16 1.32
CA LEU A 394 23.06 -8.40 0.70
C LEU A 394 22.69 -8.09 -0.75
N TRP A 395 22.84 -6.83 -1.13
CA TRP A 395 22.59 -6.32 -2.47
C TRP A 395 23.79 -5.54 -2.96
N LYS A 396 23.95 -5.45 -4.26
CA LYS A 396 25.01 -4.70 -4.93
C LYS A 396 24.36 -3.69 -5.87
N LEU A 397 24.62 -2.40 -5.64
CA LEU A 397 24.14 -1.30 -6.45
C LEU A 397 25.26 -0.82 -7.38
N GLN A 398 25.04 -0.90 -8.69
CA GLN A 398 26.07 -0.62 -9.69
C GLN A 398 25.50 -0.06 -11.01
N LEU A 399 26.37 0.47 -11.86
CA LEU A 399 26.04 0.84 -13.23
C LEU A 399 25.89 -0.42 -14.09
N LYS A 400 24.85 -0.47 -14.93
CA LYS A 400 24.53 -1.64 -15.77
C LYS A 400 25.47 -1.80 -16.98
N THR A 401 26.11 -0.71 -17.43
CA THR A 401 27.01 -0.74 -18.60
C THR A 401 28.43 -0.31 -18.22
N GLU A 402 29.39 -1.24 -18.27
CA GLU A 402 30.82 -0.95 -18.04
C GLU A 402 31.51 -0.16 -19.18
N GLN A 403 30.79 0.18 -20.26
CA GLN A 403 31.36 0.70 -21.51
C GLN A 403 31.64 2.22 -21.52
N CYS A 404 31.17 3.01 -20.55
CA CYS A 404 31.44 4.46 -20.51
C CYS A 404 32.71 4.80 -19.70
N LYS A 405 33.87 4.25 -20.09
CA LYS A 405 35.18 4.65 -19.52
C LYS A 405 35.64 6.06 -19.93
N LEU A 406 34.86 6.78 -20.74
CA LEU A 406 35.24 8.05 -21.37
C LEU A 406 34.35 9.24 -20.95
N ILE A 407 34.13 9.49 -19.66
CA ILE A 407 33.77 10.84 -19.17
C ILE A 407 34.50 11.15 -17.85
N LYS A 408 35.00 12.38 -17.78
CA LYS A 408 35.71 13.01 -16.67
C LYS A 408 34.74 13.38 -15.54
N ASP A 409 35.14 13.03 -14.32
CA ASP A 409 34.92 13.74 -13.06
C ASP A 409 33.48 14.18 -12.71
N LYS A 410 32.79 13.33 -11.91
CA LYS A 410 32.15 13.76 -10.64
C LYS A 410 31.47 12.64 -9.83
N TYR A 411 31.12 11.50 -10.42
CA TYR A 411 30.44 10.39 -9.71
C TYR A 411 30.92 9.00 -10.15
N LYS A 412 32.23 8.73 -10.13
CA LYS A 412 32.76 7.37 -10.29
C LYS A 412 32.65 6.64 -8.94
N PHE A 413 31.46 6.18 -8.57
CA PHE A 413 31.36 5.31 -7.40
C PHE A 413 31.60 3.86 -7.81
N ASN A 414 32.48 3.20 -7.06
CA ASN A 414 32.57 1.75 -7.07
C ASN A 414 31.20 1.14 -6.70
N ASN A 415 31.05 -0.14 -7.01
CA ASN A 415 29.91 -0.95 -6.57
C ASN A 415 29.64 -0.75 -5.07
N ILE A 416 28.42 -0.38 -4.71
CA ILE A 416 28.01 -0.15 -3.32
C ILE A 416 27.29 -1.40 -2.83
N HIS A 417 27.72 -1.96 -1.70
CA HIS A 417 27.10 -3.13 -1.09
C HIS A 417 26.15 -2.73 0.03
N LEU A 418 24.90 -3.14 -0.11
CA LEU A 418 23.80 -2.76 0.77
C LEU A 418 23.30 -3.97 1.55
N LEU A 419 23.32 -3.88 2.87
CA LEU A 419 22.61 -4.80 3.74
C LEU A 419 21.18 -4.30 3.97
N VAL A 420 20.21 -4.96 3.34
CA VAL A 420 18.79 -4.60 3.44
C VAL A 420 18.09 -5.50 4.46
N ARG A 421 17.62 -4.90 5.55
CA ARG A 421 16.80 -5.57 6.56
C ARG A 421 15.31 -5.54 6.17
N CYS A 422 14.75 -6.72 5.89
CA CYS A 422 13.39 -6.91 5.42
C CYS A 422 12.56 -7.80 6.36
N LYS A 423 11.24 -7.67 6.28
CA LYS A 423 10.27 -8.56 6.92
C LYS A 423 9.24 -8.99 5.89
N LEU A 424 8.72 -10.21 6.04
CA LEU A 424 7.59 -10.74 5.28
C LEU A 424 6.33 -10.70 6.15
N ASP A 425 5.16 -10.67 5.55
CA ASP A 425 3.90 -10.58 6.31
C ASP A 425 3.28 -11.96 6.59
N GLY A 426 3.57 -12.98 5.78
CA GLY A 426 3.17 -14.38 5.97
C GLY A 426 3.64 -15.27 4.80
N CYS A 427 3.11 -16.49 4.69
CA CYS A 427 3.22 -17.40 3.55
C CYS A 427 1.93 -18.17 3.30
N GLU A 428 1.74 -18.62 2.06
CA GLU A 428 0.64 -19.50 1.67
C GLU A 428 1.19 -20.73 0.95
N SER A 429 0.46 -21.85 0.95
CA SER A 429 0.84 -23.03 0.17
C SER A 429 0.60 -22.77 -1.32
N GLY A 430 1.64 -22.92 -2.13
CA GLY A 430 1.55 -22.89 -3.59
C GLY A 430 0.95 -24.18 -4.16
N GLU A 431 0.80 -24.23 -5.49
CA GLU A 431 0.14 -25.33 -6.20
C GLU A 431 0.84 -26.68 -5.99
N ASN A 432 2.15 -26.68 -5.80
CA ASN A 432 2.96 -27.89 -5.57
C ASN A 432 3.22 -28.16 -4.07
N GLY A 433 2.42 -27.57 -3.16
CA GLY A 433 2.62 -27.66 -1.71
C GLY A 433 3.75 -26.79 -1.14
N GLN A 434 4.62 -26.22 -1.99
CA GLN A 434 5.70 -25.32 -1.58
C GLN A 434 5.16 -24.06 -0.90
N LEU A 435 5.76 -23.64 0.22
CA LEU A 435 5.39 -22.40 0.89
C LEU A 435 5.90 -21.17 0.12
N GLN A 436 4.97 -20.29 -0.24
CA GLN A 436 5.22 -19.06 -0.98
C GLN A 436 5.08 -17.86 -0.04
N PRO A 437 6.14 -17.05 0.16
CA PRO A 437 6.06 -15.84 0.97
C PRO A 437 5.06 -14.80 0.43
N VAL A 438 4.40 -14.08 1.33
CA VAL A 438 3.38 -13.08 1.02
C VAL A 438 3.64 -11.77 1.76
N ASN A 439 3.44 -10.66 1.04
CA ASN A 439 3.38 -9.32 1.60
C ASN A 439 1.97 -8.75 1.47
N VAL A 440 1.42 -8.26 2.58
CA VAL A 440 0.06 -7.74 2.63
C VAL A 440 0.08 -6.22 2.63
N ILE A 441 -0.48 -5.62 1.59
CA ILE A 441 -0.49 -4.17 1.37
C ILE A 441 -1.93 -3.65 1.35
N PRO A 442 -2.33 -2.77 2.30
CA PRO A 442 -3.65 -2.17 2.25
C PRO A 442 -3.78 -1.16 1.10
N LYS A 443 -4.90 -1.22 0.38
CA LYS A 443 -5.39 -0.18 -0.51
C LYS A 443 -6.72 0.34 0.03
N MET A 444 -6.72 1.60 0.46
CA MET A 444 -7.88 2.20 1.12
C MET A 444 -8.86 2.75 0.09
N GLU A 445 -10.12 2.33 0.16
CA GLU A 445 -11.19 2.76 -0.73
C GLU A 445 -12.05 3.83 -0.05
N TYR A 446 -12.07 5.04 -0.64
CA TYR A 446 -12.78 6.21 -0.10
C TYR A 446 -13.99 6.63 -0.93
N HIS A 447 -14.08 6.14 -2.17
CA HIS A 447 -15.04 6.60 -3.18
C HIS A 447 -15.76 5.44 -3.88
N LEU A 448 -16.00 4.33 -3.16
CA LEU A 448 -16.70 3.14 -3.70
C LEU A 448 -18.05 3.48 -4.33
N ASP A 449 -18.67 4.57 -3.91
CA ASP A 449 -19.88 5.15 -4.51
C ASP A 449 -19.76 5.41 -6.02
N TYR A 450 -18.55 5.71 -6.50
CA TYR A 450 -18.23 6.00 -7.91
C TYR A 450 -17.32 4.96 -8.56
N GLY A 451 -16.66 4.10 -7.79
CA GLY A 451 -15.76 3.06 -8.29
C GLY A 451 -14.54 2.87 -7.40
N ALA A 452 -13.63 1.99 -7.83
CA ALA A 452 -12.39 1.76 -7.11
C ALA A 452 -11.46 2.97 -7.22
N CYS A 453 -10.75 3.32 -6.15
CA CYS A 453 -9.72 4.34 -6.21
C CYS A 453 -8.50 3.81 -6.98
N ALA A 454 -8.01 4.61 -7.92
CA ALA A 454 -6.73 4.37 -8.58
C ALA A 454 -5.59 4.36 -7.54
N PRO A 455 -4.58 3.49 -7.70
CA PRO A 455 -3.38 3.55 -6.88
C PRO A 455 -2.61 4.85 -7.18
N THR A 456 -2.07 5.50 -6.16
CA THR A 456 -1.22 6.70 -6.33
C THR A 456 0.21 6.34 -6.74
N LYS A 457 0.99 7.31 -7.26
CA LYS A 457 2.44 7.14 -7.54
C LYS A 457 3.19 6.51 -6.34
N GLU A 458 2.99 7.03 -5.13
CA GLU A 458 3.60 6.50 -3.91
C GLU A 458 3.16 5.06 -3.58
N GLU A 459 1.89 4.73 -3.81
CA GLU A 459 1.40 3.36 -3.60
C GLU A 459 2.02 2.39 -4.61
N LEU A 460 2.15 2.78 -5.88
CA LEU A 460 2.77 1.95 -6.92
C LEU A 460 4.27 1.77 -6.70
N ILE A 461 5.00 2.83 -6.36
CA ILE A 461 6.41 2.74 -5.98
C ILE A 461 6.57 1.79 -4.79
N LYS A 462 5.72 1.91 -3.77
CA LYS A 462 5.78 0.99 -2.64
C LYS A 462 5.50 -0.46 -3.05
N LEU A 463 4.50 -0.73 -3.89
CA LEU A 463 4.22 -2.07 -4.39
C LEU A 463 5.44 -2.63 -5.13
N TRP A 464 6.06 -1.81 -5.99
CA TRP A 464 7.28 -2.17 -6.73
C TRP A 464 8.44 -2.51 -5.79
N ILE A 465 8.70 -1.67 -4.78
CA ILE A 465 9.75 -1.92 -3.76
C ILE A 465 9.48 -3.23 -3.00
N TYR A 466 8.22 -3.50 -2.68
CA TYR A 466 7.85 -4.74 -2.01
C TYR A 466 8.07 -5.97 -2.87
N ALA A 467 7.80 -5.89 -4.18
CA ALA A 467 8.05 -6.96 -5.13
C ALA A 467 9.57 -7.13 -5.41
N HIS A 468 10.31 -6.04 -5.56
CA HIS A 468 11.72 -6.05 -5.97
C HIS A 468 12.66 -6.45 -4.82
N PHE A 469 12.56 -5.82 -3.64
CA PHE A 469 13.47 -6.06 -2.51
C PHE A 469 13.08 -7.24 -1.61
N ARG A 470 12.06 -7.99 -2.02
CA ARG A 470 11.67 -9.26 -1.41
C ARG A 470 11.47 -10.27 -2.53
N PRO A 471 12.56 -10.72 -3.18
CA PRO A 471 12.48 -11.81 -4.15
C PRO A 471 11.67 -12.98 -3.59
N CYS A 472 11.00 -13.67 -4.49
CA CYS A 472 10.16 -14.85 -4.23
C CYS A 472 8.89 -14.58 -3.41
N SER A 473 8.57 -13.31 -3.11
CA SER A 473 7.35 -12.99 -2.36
C SER A 473 6.25 -12.43 -3.24
N GLN A 474 5.02 -12.88 -3.01
CA GLN A 474 3.84 -12.35 -3.68
C GLN A 474 3.33 -11.10 -2.96
N VAL A 475 2.91 -10.10 -3.72
CA VAL A 475 2.30 -8.89 -3.17
C VAL A 475 0.78 -9.00 -3.25
N ARG A 476 0.12 -9.11 -2.10
CA ARG A 476 -1.34 -9.11 -1.96
C ARG A 476 -1.81 -7.70 -1.64
N ARG A 477 -2.38 -7.01 -2.62
CA ARG A 477 -3.00 -5.69 -2.41
C ARG A 477 -4.46 -5.88 -2.01
N ILE A 478 -4.77 -5.63 -0.75
CA ILE A 478 -6.11 -5.82 -0.18
C ILE A 478 -6.85 -4.48 -0.18
N ARG A 479 -7.91 -4.39 -0.99
CA ARG A 479 -8.78 -3.22 -1.08
C ARG A 479 -9.80 -3.25 0.05
N THR A 480 -9.80 -2.21 0.87
CA THR A 480 -10.63 -2.14 2.08
C THR A 480 -11.37 -0.82 2.15
N HIS A 481 -12.67 -0.87 2.45
CA HIS A 481 -13.45 0.34 2.69
C HIS A 481 -12.95 1.06 3.95
N TYR A 482 -12.67 2.36 3.80
CA TYR A 482 -11.89 3.10 4.79
C TYR A 482 -12.51 3.19 6.19
N PHE A 483 -13.84 3.20 6.29
CA PHE A 483 -14.53 3.41 7.56
C PHE A 483 -15.02 2.11 8.19
N THR A 484 -15.61 1.22 7.39
CA THR A 484 -16.23 -0.01 7.89
C THR A 484 -15.18 -1.07 8.18
N GLY A 485 -14.11 -1.12 7.38
CA GLY A 485 -13.17 -2.24 7.36
C GLY A 485 -13.68 -3.43 6.55
N GLU A 486 -14.64 -3.20 5.63
CA GLU A 486 -15.08 -4.22 4.67
C GLU A 486 -13.98 -4.50 3.66
N ILE A 487 -13.65 -5.77 3.44
CA ILE A 487 -12.75 -6.20 2.38
C ILE A 487 -13.54 -6.25 1.08
N ILE A 488 -13.08 -5.46 0.11
CA ILE A 488 -13.73 -5.29 -1.19
C ILE A 488 -13.15 -6.27 -2.20
N ALA A 489 -11.83 -6.33 -2.28
CA ALA A 489 -11.12 -7.19 -3.22
C ALA A 489 -9.70 -7.49 -2.71
N ILE A 490 -9.11 -8.58 -3.20
CA ILE A 490 -7.72 -8.97 -2.94
C ILE A 490 -7.06 -9.17 -4.30
N ASP A 491 -6.15 -8.26 -4.65
CA ASP A 491 -5.40 -8.34 -5.89
C ASP A 491 -4.08 -9.08 -5.66
N ASN A 492 -3.76 -10.03 -6.54
CA ASN A 492 -2.37 -10.43 -6.75
C ASN A 492 -1.68 -9.35 -7.60
N CYS A 493 -0.62 -8.74 -7.09
CA CYS A 493 0.15 -7.69 -7.75
C CYS A 493 1.49 -8.28 -8.20
N THR A 494 1.51 -8.84 -9.41
CA THR A 494 2.77 -9.26 -10.03
C THR A 494 3.63 -8.05 -10.37
N PRO A 495 4.95 -8.22 -10.48
CA PRO A 495 5.83 -7.10 -10.80
C PRO A 495 5.52 -6.45 -12.16
N HIS A 496 5.18 -7.27 -13.16
CA HIS A 496 4.69 -6.78 -14.46
C HIS A 496 3.40 -5.96 -14.34
N LYS A 497 2.41 -6.43 -13.57
CA LYS A 497 1.16 -5.68 -13.33
C LYS A 497 1.44 -4.31 -12.68
N ILE A 498 2.36 -4.26 -11.72
CA ILE A 498 2.74 -2.99 -11.06
C ILE A 498 3.40 -2.04 -12.06
N ALA A 499 4.30 -2.54 -12.91
CA ALA A 499 4.98 -1.72 -13.93
C ALA A 499 4.00 -1.16 -14.97
N VAL A 500 3.08 -1.99 -15.48
CA VAL A 500 2.02 -1.55 -16.40
C VAL A 500 1.09 -0.53 -15.74
N GLU A 501 0.64 -0.77 -14.50
CA GLU A 501 -0.19 0.21 -13.77
C GLU A 501 0.55 1.55 -13.57
N ALA A 502 1.85 1.53 -13.24
CA ALA A 502 2.67 2.73 -13.07
C ALA A 502 2.86 3.52 -14.36
N HIS A 503 3.15 2.83 -15.47
CA HIS A 503 3.31 3.47 -16.76
C HIS A 503 1.98 4.04 -17.29
N THR A 504 0.92 3.24 -17.31
CA THR A 504 -0.39 3.66 -17.85
C THR A 504 -1.03 4.79 -17.04
N LEU A 505 -0.91 4.78 -15.71
CA LEU A 505 -1.50 5.83 -14.88
C LEU A 505 -0.64 7.09 -14.78
N TYR A 506 0.68 6.98 -14.86
CA TYR A 506 1.54 8.09 -14.46
C TYR A 506 2.79 8.29 -15.31
N GLU A 507 2.98 7.49 -16.36
CA GLU A 507 4.23 7.42 -17.14
C GLU A 507 5.45 7.22 -16.21
N LEU A 508 5.22 6.50 -15.12
CA LEU A 508 6.19 6.34 -14.05
C LEU A 508 7.00 5.07 -14.26
N ASN A 509 8.31 5.22 -14.26
CA ASN A 509 9.25 4.11 -14.13
C ASN A 509 9.80 4.06 -12.67
N PRO A 510 9.31 3.16 -11.80
CA PRO A 510 9.82 3.05 -10.43
C PRO A 510 11.30 2.70 -10.33
N HIS A 511 11.86 2.07 -11.36
CA HIS A 511 13.27 1.65 -11.41
C HIS A 511 14.24 2.83 -11.32
N LEU A 512 13.87 4.02 -11.84
CA LEU A 512 14.67 5.25 -11.72
C LEU A 512 15.01 5.62 -10.27
N GLY A 513 14.23 5.15 -9.30
CA GLY A 513 14.54 5.33 -7.89
C GLY A 513 15.91 4.75 -7.50
N LEU A 514 16.38 3.69 -8.17
CA LEU A 514 17.70 3.11 -7.91
C LEU A 514 18.83 4.10 -8.21
N GLY A 515 18.69 4.94 -9.23
CA GLY A 515 19.66 6.00 -9.50
C GLY A 515 19.68 7.11 -8.46
N VAL A 516 18.52 7.43 -7.86
CA VAL A 516 18.46 8.31 -6.69
C VAL A 516 19.22 7.71 -5.51
N LEU A 517 19.06 6.41 -5.25
CA LEU A 517 19.84 5.72 -4.21
C LEU A 517 21.34 5.75 -4.51
N TYR A 518 21.73 5.50 -5.76
CA TYR A 518 23.14 5.48 -6.16
C TYR A 518 23.82 6.83 -5.91
N LYS A 519 23.17 7.93 -6.29
CA LYS A 519 23.65 9.29 -6.02
C LYS A 519 23.77 9.58 -4.53
N ILE A 520 22.74 9.27 -3.74
CA ILE A 520 22.75 9.52 -2.29
C ILE A 520 23.81 8.66 -1.60
N PHE A 521 23.80 7.34 -1.83
CA PHE A 521 24.69 6.42 -1.16
C PHE A 521 26.16 6.66 -1.53
N GLY A 522 26.44 6.99 -2.79
CA GLY A 522 27.78 7.39 -3.21
C GLY A 522 28.36 8.56 -2.40
N GLN A 523 27.51 9.51 -1.99
CA GLN A 523 27.95 10.62 -1.12
C GLN A 523 28.07 10.18 0.34
N LEU A 524 27.10 9.41 0.84
CA LEU A 524 27.09 8.98 2.24
C LEU A 524 28.26 8.08 2.62
N VAL A 525 28.73 7.20 1.72
CA VAL A 525 29.84 6.29 2.01
C VAL A 525 31.17 7.00 2.25
N ASN A 526 31.29 8.27 1.84
CA ASN A 526 32.50 9.09 2.05
C ASN A 526 32.47 9.88 3.38
N LEU A 527 31.41 9.75 4.17
CA LEU A 527 31.29 10.46 5.44
C LEU A 527 32.21 9.89 6.51
N THR A 528 32.70 10.77 7.39
CA THR A 528 33.40 10.35 8.61
C THR A 528 32.42 9.77 9.62
N ALA A 529 32.89 8.91 10.52
CA ALA A 529 32.12 8.43 11.65
C ALA A 529 31.44 9.59 12.41
N GLY A 530 30.19 9.38 12.83
CA GLY A 530 29.37 10.42 13.47
C GLY A 530 27.88 10.30 13.18
N ASN A 531 27.12 11.28 13.66
CA ASN A 531 25.66 11.34 13.52
C ASN A 531 25.25 12.39 12.49
N TYR A 532 24.29 12.03 11.64
CA TYR A 532 23.81 12.85 10.54
C TYR A 532 22.29 12.71 10.37
N ILE A 533 21.68 13.65 9.65
CA ILE A 533 20.28 13.62 9.24
C ILE A 533 20.21 13.91 7.74
N LEU A 534 19.54 13.05 6.97
CA LEU A 534 19.02 13.43 5.66
C LEU A 534 17.65 14.07 5.84
N ARG A 535 17.51 15.29 5.35
CA ARG A 535 16.31 16.11 5.47
C ARG A 535 15.81 16.53 4.11
N HIS A 536 14.53 16.37 3.90
CA HIS A 536 13.85 16.90 2.74
C HIS A 536 12.75 17.86 3.18
N LEU A 537 12.79 19.09 2.66
CA LEU A 537 11.73 20.07 2.82
C LEU A 537 10.97 20.21 1.50
N PRO A 538 9.64 20.44 1.51
CA PRO A 538 8.89 20.65 0.27
C PRO A 538 9.45 21.76 -0.63
N LYS A 539 10.03 22.79 -0.03
CA LYS A 539 10.67 23.91 -0.75
C LYS A 539 11.99 23.56 -1.44
N ASP A 540 12.62 22.44 -1.05
CA ASP A 540 13.91 22.01 -1.61
C ASP A 540 13.73 21.19 -2.90
N GLY A 541 12.48 20.82 -3.25
CA GLY A 541 12.13 20.20 -4.53
C GLY A 541 12.89 18.90 -4.76
N ALA A 542 13.76 18.87 -5.78
CA ALA A 542 14.52 17.69 -6.16
C ALA A 542 15.85 17.54 -5.40
N PHE A 543 15.97 18.09 -4.19
CA PHE A 543 17.18 18.03 -3.37
C PHE A 543 16.89 17.63 -1.92
N VAL A 544 17.86 16.97 -1.30
CA VAL A 544 17.83 16.55 0.11
C VAL A 544 19.03 17.15 0.82
N LYS A 545 18.82 17.80 1.95
CA LYS A 545 19.88 18.35 2.80
C LYS A 545 20.53 17.25 3.61
N LEU A 546 21.85 17.29 3.70
CA LEU A 546 22.63 16.53 4.65
C LEU A 546 23.02 17.43 5.82
N LEU A 547 22.66 17.02 7.03
CA LEU A 547 23.00 17.72 8.26
C LEU A 547 23.92 16.84 9.12
N LYS A 548 24.92 17.44 9.76
CA LYS A 548 25.86 16.80 10.69
C LYS A 548 25.58 17.25 12.12
N GLU A 549 25.83 16.37 13.10
CA GLU A 549 25.82 16.72 14.53
C GLU A 549 26.62 18.00 14.78
N ALA A 550 26.04 18.91 15.54
CA ALA A 550 26.59 20.23 15.86
C ALA A 550 26.41 20.55 17.34
N ASN A 551 27.12 21.56 17.83
CA ASN A 551 26.90 22.09 19.18
C ASN A 551 25.76 23.12 19.20
N GLU A 552 25.14 23.32 20.38
CA GLU A 552 24.03 24.28 20.57
C GLU A 552 24.38 25.71 20.15
N ASN A 553 25.64 26.13 20.40
CA ASN A 553 26.10 27.50 20.18
C ASN A 553 26.48 27.81 18.72
N GLU A 554 26.36 26.84 17.80
CA GLU A 554 26.65 27.10 16.40
C GLU A 554 25.51 27.87 15.71
N ASP A 555 25.86 28.75 14.77
CA ASP A 555 24.87 29.47 13.99
C ASP A 555 24.05 28.52 13.11
N THR A 556 22.74 28.79 13.01
CA THR A 556 21.79 28.08 12.12
C THR A 556 21.67 26.56 12.36
N VAL A 557 21.63 26.18 13.63
CA VAL A 557 21.42 24.80 14.07
C VAL A 557 19.94 24.43 14.09
N CYS A 558 19.65 23.20 13.67
CA CYS A 558 18.36 22.54 13.83
C CYS A 558 18.32 21.82 15.18
N ASP A 559 17.33 22.15 16.01
CA ASP A 559 16.96 21.37 17.19
C ASP A 559 15.94 20.28 16.81
N LEU A 560 16.43 19.04 16.74
CA LEU A 560 15.64 17.86 16.44
C LEU A 560 14.59 17.59 17.52
N TYR A 561 14.88 17.85 18.80
CA TYR A 561 13.95 17.59 19.89
C TYR A 561 12.80 18.57 19.86
N GLU A 562 13.09 19.84 19.58
CA GLU A 562 12.08 20.87 19.42
C GLU A 562 11.16 20.57 18.22
N GLU A 563 11.74 20.18 17.08
CA GLU A 563 10.98 19.88 15.87
C GLU A 563 10.03 18.68 16.06
N TYR A 564 10.45 17.68 16.84
CA TYR A 564 9.70 16.44 17.06
C TYR A 564 8.95 16.40 18.40
N ASP A 565 8.85 17.52 19.12
CA ASP A 565 8.05 17.62 20.34
C ASP A 565 6.59 17.22 20.06
N VAL A 566 6.14 16.19 20.76
CA VAL A 566 4.79 15.64 20.71
C VAL A 566 3.73 16.71 20.99
N LYS A 567 4.05 17.74 21.80
CA LYS A 567 3.13 18.86 22.12
C LYS A 567 2.92 19.79 20.92
N LYS A 568 3.94 19.95 20.06
CA LYS A 568 3.88 20.79 18.84
C LYS A 568 3.27 20.03 17.66
N CYS A 569 3.51 18.73 17.58
CA CYS A 569 3.00 17.88 16.51
C CYS A 569 1.49 17.63 16.63
N LYS A 570 0.72 17.90 15.56
CA LYS A 570 -0.75 17.72 15.53
C LYS A 570 -1.20 17.03 14.25
N VAL A 571 -2.19 16.14 14.37
CA VAL A 571 -2.83 15.51 13.20
C VAL A 571 -3.46 16.60 12.34
N ASN A 572 -3.09 16.67 11.08
CA ASN A 572 -3.67 17.61 10.14
C ASN A 572 -5.05 17.12 9.70
N ALA A 573 -6.09 17.73 10.27
CA ALA A 573 -7.48 17.39 9.96
C ALA A 573 -7.97 18.01 8.64
N ASP A 574 -7.35 19.10 8.19
CA ASP A 574 -7.82 19.90 7.06
C ASP A 574 -7.43 19.26 5.70
N ILE A 575 -6.33 18.49 5.66
CA ILE A 575 -5.89 17.73 4.47
C ILE A 575 -6.69 16.43 4.30
N SER A 576 -7.75 16.17 5.07
CA SER A 576 -8.60 14.98 4.88
C SER A 576 -9.41 14.98 3.55
N ARG A 577 -9.10 15.88 2.61
CA ARG A 577 -9.84 16.09 1.35
C ARG A 577 -8.99 15.86 0.10
N LYS A 578 -8.09 14.86 0.11
CA LYS A 578 -7.39 14.48 -1.12
C LYS A 578 -8.30 13.60 -1.98
N TRP A 579 -8.76 14.14 -3.10
CA TRP A 579 -9.44 13.36 -4.14
C TRP A 579 -8.48 12.29 -4.67
N HIS A 580 -8.95 11.04 -4.68
CA HIS A 580 -8.27 9.96 -5.37
C HIS A 580 -9.08 9.65 -6.62
N SER A 581 -8.44 9.68 -7.79
CA SER A 581 -9.12 9.38 -9.05
C SER A 581 -9.77 8.01 -8.99
N VAL A 582 -10.92 7.87 -9.66
CA VAL A 582 -11.52 6.57 -9.90
C VAL A 582 -10.68 5.85 -10.96
N ASP A 583 -10.43 4.57 -10.74
CA ASP A 583 -9.85 3.66 -11.70
C ASP A 583 -10.95 3.18 -12.64
N VAL A 584 -10.94 3.68 -13.88
CA VAL A 584 -11.94 3.36 -14.89
C VAL A 584 -11.72 2.00 -15.55
N ASN A 585 -10.66 1.29 -15.18
CA ASN A 585 -10.37 -0.05 -15.65
C ASN A 585 -10.62 -1.09 -14.55
N TYR A 586 -10.48 -0.74 -13.28
CA TYR A 586 -10.68 -1.70 -12.19
C TYR A 586 -12.14 -2.11 -12.01
N ILE A 587 -12.44 -3.39 -12.22
CA ILE A 587 -13.78 -3.96 -12.09
C ILE A 587 -14.03 -4.34 -10.63
N LEU A 588 -14.95 -3.65 -9.97
CA LEU A 588 -15.41 -4.02 -8.62
C LEU A 588 -16.32 -5.25 -8.66
N PRO A 589 -16.39 -6.07 -7.59
CA PRO A 589 -17.29 -7.22 -7.53
C PRO A 589 -18.76 -6.86 -7.80
N GLY A 590 -19.22 -5.73 -7.26
CA GLY A 590 -20.58 -5.24 -7.51
C GLY A 590 -20.83 -4.90 -8.98
N GLN A 591 -19.83 -4.35 -9.69
CA GLN A 591 -19.92 -4.04 -11.12
C GLN A 591 -19.92 -5.30 -11.97
N ASP A 592 -19.19 -6.32 -11.54
CA ASP A 592 -19.22 -7.62 -12.22
C ASP A 592 -20.61 -8.26 -12.12
N VAL A 593 -21.22 -8.26 -10.94
CA VAL A 593 -22.59 -8.77 -10.77
C VAL A 593 -23.61 -7.99 -11.60
N THR A 594 -23.50 -6.67 -11.65
CA THR A 594 -24.42 -5.82 -12.44
C THR A 594 -24.07 -5.74 -13.92
N GLN A 595 -22.98 -6.38 -14.35
CA GLN A 595 -22.45 -6.35 -15.72
C GLN A 595 -22.24 -4.91 -16.23
N GLN A 596 -21.74 -4.03 -15.36
CA GLN A 596 -21.53 -2.62 -15.66
C GLN A 596 -20.04 -2.30 -15.83
N MET A 597 -19.69 -1.68 -16.96
CA MET A 597 -18.35 -1.12 -17.19
C MET A 597 -17.92 -0.15 -16.06
N PRO A 598 -16.69 -0.29 -15.54
CA PRO A 598 -16.14 0.67 -14.58
C PRO A 598 -16.00 2.07 -15.19
N GLY A 599 -16.13 3.10 -14.36
CA GLY A 599 -15.95 4.49 -14.79
C GLY A 599 -17.01 5.05 -15.74
N MET A 600 -18.16 4.39 -15.91
CA MET A 600 -19.23 4.81 -16.82
C MET A 600 -20.56 5.08 -16.12
N PHE A 601 -21.43 5.87 -16.75
CA PHE A 601 -22.77 6.13 -16.25
C PHE A 601 -23.66 4.88 -16.33
N ASN A 602 -24.82 4.93 -15.68
CA ASN A 602 -25.75 3.80 -15.68
C ASN A 602 -26.27 3.51 -17.10
N PRO A 603 -26.48 2.24 -17.49
CA PRO A 603 -26.92 1.89 -18.85
C PRO A 603 -28.21 2.62 -19.25
N ARG A 604 -28.30 3.04 -20.53
CA ARG A 604 -29.55 3.60 -21.06
C ARG A 604 -30.64 2.55 -21.15
N GLU A 605 -31.88 2.99 -20.95
CA GLU A 605 -33.05 2.14 -21.16
C GLU A 605 -33.30 1.96 -22.66
N ILE A 606 -33.46 0.71 -23.10
CA ILE A 606 -33.93 0.43 -24.46
C ILE A 606 -35.41 0.78 -24.47
N MET A 607 -35.79 1.85 -25.18
CA MET A 607 -37.19 2.15 -25.45
C MET A 607 -37.79 0.96 -26.20
N LYS A 608 -38.58 0.13 -25.51
CA LYS A 608 -39.40 -0.90 -26.14
C LYS A 608 -40.36 -0.17 -27.08
N ASN A 609 -40.08 -0.20 -28.39
CA ASN A 609 -40.98 0.31 -29.40
C ASN A 609 -42.34 -0.40 -29.23
N ASN A 610 -43.30 0.31 -28.65
CA ASN A 610 -44.70 -0.12 -28.50
C ASN A 610 -45.44 -0.10 -29.86
N THR A 611 -44.78 -0.53 -30.94
CA THR A 611 -45.39 -0.66 -32.28
C THR A 611 -46.49 -1.73 -32.28
N ASN A 612 -46.44 -2.71 -31.38
CA ASN A 612 -47.47 -3.75 -31.26
C ASN A 612 -48.76 -3.29 -30.55
N LYS A 613 -48.70 -2.31 -29.62
CA LYS A 613 -49.92 -1.76 -28.98
C LYS A 613 -50.71 -0.83 -29.92
N ARG A 614 -50.04 -0.11 -30.83
CA ARG A 614 -50.71 0.73 -31.86
C ARG A 614 -51.39 -0.10 -32.95
N LYS A 615 -50.84 -1.25 -33.36
CA LYS A 615 -51.49 -2.16 -34.33
C LYS A 615 -52.71 -2.89 -33.72
N ALA A 616 -52.66 -3.27 -32.44
CA ALA A 616 -53.81 -3.87 -31.73
C ALA A 616 -55.00 -2.90 -31.56
N ARG A 617 -54.73 -1.60 -31.30
CA ARG A 617 -55.77 -0.57 -31.23
C ARG A 617 -56.42 -0.26 -32.59
N LYS A 618 -55.68 -0.31 -33.70
CA LYS A 618 -56.26 -0.15 -35.06
C LYS A 618 -57.11 -1.35 -35.49
N LYS A 619 -56.77 -2.60 -35.11
CA LYS A 619 -57.63 -3.78 -35.37
C LYS A 619 -58.94 -3.75 -34.57
N LYS A 620 -58.96 -3.21 -33.33
CA LYS A 620 -60.21 -3.05 -32.55
C LYS A 620 -61.15 -1.95 -33.09
N LYS A 621 -60.64 -0.92 -33.78
CA LYS A 621 -61.49 0.09 -34.44
C LYS A 621 -62.15 -0.42 -35.72
N LYS A 622 -61.48 -1.26 -36.52
CA LYS A 622 -62.09 -1.87 -37.72
C LYS A 622 -63.20 -2.90 -37.41
N LYS A 623 -63.12 -3.62 -36.28
CA LYS A 623 -64.20 -4.56 -35.85
C LYS A 623 -65.45 -3.88 -35.29
N LYS A 624 -65.42 -2.58 -34.99
CA LYS A 624 -66.59 -1.82 -34.49
C LYS A 624 -67.43 -1.14 -35.59
N GLN A 625 -66.98 -1.17 -36.85
CA GLN A 625 -67.68 -0.57 -38.00
C GLN A 625 -68.38 -1.61 -38.90
N GLN A 626 -68.47 -2.88 -38.50
CA GLN A 626 -69.04 -3.96 -39.34
C GLN A 626 -70.31 -4.62 -38.79
N ASN A 627 -70.94 -4.10 -37.73
CA ASN A 627 -72.26 -4.60 -37.30
C ASN A 627 -73.33 -3.52 -37.47
N PRO A 628 -74.36 -3.74 -38.33
CA PRO A 628 -75.52 -2.85 -38.42
C PRO A 628 -76.47 -3.07 -37.21
N PRO A 629 -77.28 -2.07 -36.84
CA PRO A 629 -78.21 -2.18 -35.72
C PRO A 629 -79.41 -3.07 -36.09
N LYS A 630 -79.76 -4.01 -35.20
CA LYS A 630 -81.03 -4.77 -35.27
C LYS A 630 -82.19 -3.84 -34.91
N GLN A 631 -83.20 -3.81 -35.77
CA GLN A 631 -84.49 -3.17 -35.55
C GLN A 631 -85.23 -3.80 -34.37
N THR A 632 -85.84 -2.94 -33.56
CA THR A 632 -86.77 -3.27 -32.48
C THR A 632 -88.16 -3.47 -33.08
N GLU A 633 -88.72 -4.67 -33.00
CA GLU A 633 -90.15 -4.88 -33.20
C GLU A 633 -90.89 -4.74 -31.85
N ILE A 634 -91.91 -3.91 -31.91
CA ILE A 634 -92.92 -3.63 -30.89
C ILE A 634 -93.93 -4.78 -30.92
N ASN A 635 -94.37 -5.30 -29.78
CA ASN A 635 -95.76 -5.75 -29.64
C ASN A 635 -96.23 -5.71 -28.17
N LYS A 636 -97.30 -4.92 -28.02
CA LYS A 636 -98.42 -4.86 -27.06
C LYS A 636 -98.29 -5.50 -25.69
#